data_AF-A0A2N0SF97-F1
#
_entry.id   AF-A0A2N0SF97-F1
#
_cell.length_a   1.000
_cell.length_b   1.000
_cell.length_c   1.000
_cell.angle_alpha   90.00
_cell.angle_beta   90.00
_cell.angle_gamma   90.00
#
_symmetry.space_group_name_H-M   'P 1'
#
loop_
_entity.id
_entity.type
_entity.pdbx_description
1 polymer ?
#
loop_
_entity_poly.entity_id
_entity_poly.type
_entity_poly.pdbx_seq_one_letter_code
_entity_poly.pdbx_strand_id
1 'polypeptide(L)'
;MPRDKPKRWETQDTIKVLNYLNDNFELWYKSPFVACVKAIEATNIIRDGKQVYNKVHGLVQDMEKFLDTGKKANNSAVIWENEEIHSLVRAMCVKSREKKRNENQETSSRMSDGDVEMNIDQITVSSEESTNQNDTNRNIPKLSFTVEEVNNVYNE
;
A
#
# COMPACT_ATOMS: atom_id res chain seq x y z
N MET A 1 30.01 27.01 22.40
CA MET A 1 30.22 26.57 21.00
C MET A 1 29.05 27.06 20.16
N PRO A 2 29.29 27.69 18.99
CA PRO A 2 28.22 27.97 18.03
C PRO A 2 27.61 26.64 17.61
N ARG A 3 26.28 26.50 17.69
CA ARG A 3 25.60 25.34 17.09
C ARG A 3 25.58 25.58 15.59
N ASP A 4 26.22 24.70 14.83
CA ASP A 4 26.09 24.71 13.38
C ASP A 4 24.61 24.61 13.02
N LYS A 5 24.10 25.60 12.30
CA LYS A 5 22.72 25.60 11.85
C LYS A 5 22.52 24.39 10.94
N PRO A 6 21.45 23.60 11.10
CA PRO A 6 21.21 22.45 10.23
C PRO A 6 21.15 22.91 8.78
N LYS A 7 22.07 22.39 7.95
CA LYS A 7 22.15 22.72 6.53
C LYS A 7 20.81 22.38 5.87
N ARG A 8 20.10 23.40 5.37
CA ARG A 8 18.80 23.25 4.69
C ARG A 8 18.96 22.30 3.50
N TRP A 9 17.99 21.41 3.32
CA TRP A 9 17.95 20.51 2.16
C TRP A 9 17.65 21.30 0.89
N GLU A 10 18.48 21.10 -0.13
CA GLU A 10 18.19 21.60 -1.46
C GLU A 10 17.21 20.64 -2.15
N THR A 11 16.26 21.21 -2.87
CA THR A 11 15.23 20.42 -3.58
C THR A 11 15.87 19.50 -4.61
N GLN A 12 16.87 20.00 -5.34
CA GLN A 12 17.61 19.25 -6.35
C GLN A 12 18.40 18.08 -5.76
N ASP A 13 19.05 18.27 -4.61
CA ASP A 13 19.72 17.19 -3.88
C ASP A 13 18.73 16.09 -3.50
N THR A 14 17.54 16.49 -3.03
CA THR A 14 16.48 15.55 -2.63
C THR A 14 15.98 14.75 -3.84
N ILE A 15 15.73 15.42 -4.95
CA ILE A 15 15.28 14.80 -6.21
C ILE A 15 16.33 13.79 -6.72
N LYS A 16 17.61 14.18 -6.79
CA LYS A 16 18.70 13.31 -7.24
C LYS A 16 18.80 12.02 -6.43
N VAL A 17 18.75 12.14 -5.09
CA VAL A 17 18.77 10.97 -4.20
C VAL A 17 17.54 10.09 -4.44
N LEU A 18 16.35 10.68 -4.48
CA LEU A 18 15.11 9.92 -4.66
C LEU A 18 15.05 9.21 -6.01
N ASN A 19 15.51 9.86 -7.09
CA ASN A 19 15.62 9.25 -8.40
C ASN A 19 16.53 8.01 -8.36
N TYR A 20 17.75 8.17 -7.83
CA TYR A 20 18.68 7.04 -7.70
C TYR A 20 18.08 5.87 -6.91
N LEU A 21 17.42 6.17 -5.79
CA LEU A 21 16.81 5.14 -4.93
C LEU A 21 15.61 4.47 -5.60
N ASN A 22 14.83 5.21 -6.39
CA ASN A 22 13.68 4.66 -7.12
C ASN A 22 14.13 3.74 -8.28
N ASP A 23 15.23 4.09 -8.96
CA ASP A 23 15.85 3.26 -10.00
C ASP A 23 16.49 2.01 -9.40
N ASN A 24 17.09 2.15 -8.21
CA ASN A 24 17.70 1.06 -7.45
C ASN A 24 16.79 0.59 -6.31
N PHE A 25 15.48 0.51 -6.56
CA PHE A 25 14.48 0.24 -5.53
C PHE A 25 14.73 -1.08 -4.79
N GLU A 26 15.20 -2.11 -5.49
CA GLU A 26 15.55 -3.40 -4.90
C GLU A 26 16.58 -3.28 -3.78
N LEU A 27 17.58 -2.43 -3.98
CA LEU A 27 18.61 -2.16 -2.99
C LEU A 27 18.05 -1.34 -1.83
N TRP A 28 17.23 -0.32 -2.13
CA TRP A 28 16.53 0.46 -1.10
C TRP A 28 15.66 -0.42 -0.20
N TYR A 29 14.86 -1.32 -0.77
CA TYR A 29 13.96 -2.19 -0.03
C TYR A 29 14.71 -3.16 0.88
N LYS A 30 15.83 -3.74 0.41
CA LYS A 30 16.61 -4.72 1.18
C LYS A 30 17.53 -4.08 2.22
N SER A 31 18.16 -2.96 1.86
CA SER A 31 19.12 -2.28 2.72
C SER A 31 19.07 -0.75 2.51
N PRO A 32 18.09 -0.09 3.14
CA PRO A 32 17.87 1.36 2.96
C PRO A 32 19.12 2.21 3.22
N PHE A 33 19.88 1.90 4.27
CA PHE A 33 21.08 2.66 4.62
C PHE A 33 22.18 2.51 3.56
N VAL A 34 22.44 1.28 3.10
CA VAL A 34 23.43 1.02 2.04
C VAL A 34 23.01 1.69 0.73
N ALA A 35 21.72 1.69 0.42
CA ALA A 35 21.19 2.40 -0.74
C ALA A 35 21.45 3.90 -0.66
N CYS A 36 21.28 4.52 0.53
CA CYS A 36 21.60 5.94 0.72
C CYS A 36 23.10 6.25 0.57
N VAL A 37 23.98 5.38 1.07
CA VAL A 37 25.44 5.56 0.89
C VAL A 37 25.81 5.53 -0.60
N LYS A 38 25.28 4.55 -1.35
CA LYS A 38 25.49 4.48 -2.80
C LYS A 38 24.85 5.63 -3.56
N ALA A 39 23.71 6.15 -3.09
CA ALA A 39 23.09 7.35 -3.66
C ALA A 39 24.00 8.57 -3.50
N ILE A 40 24.68 8.73 -2.35
CA ILE A 40 25.64 9.81 -2.13
C ILE A 40 26.80 9.70 -3.14
N GLU A 41 27.37 8.51 -3.29
CA GLU A 41 28.46 8.24 -4.24
C GLU A 41 28.05 8.57 -5.69
N ALA A 42 26.84 8.17 -6.09
CA ALA A 42 26.33 8.38 -7.45
C ALA A 42 25.92 9.83 -7.74
N THR A 43 25.42 10.56 -6.75
CA THR A 43 24.87 11.92 -6.93
C THR A 43 25.87 13.02 -6.56
N ASN A 44 27.02 12.64 -5.97
CA ASN A 44 28.08 13.54 -5.50
C ASN A 44 27.58 14.63 -4.54
N ILE A 45 26.62 14.28 -3.68
CA ILE A 45 26.05 15.21 -2.69
C ILE A 45 26.92 15.24 -1.44
N ILE A 46 27.23 16.45 -0.96
CA ILE A 46 28.03 16.66 0.26
C ILE A 46 27.11 16.57 1.49
N ARG A 47 26.71 15.34 1.85
CA ARG A 47 25.89 14.99 3.03
C ARG A 47 26.34 13.66 3.62
N ASP A 48 26.06 13.49 4.92
CA ASP A 48 26.32 12.21 5.60
C ASP A 48 25.23 11.17 5.29
N GLY A 49 25.62 9.89 5.22
CA GLY A 49 24.73 8.76 4.95
C GLY A 49 23.52 8.70 5.89
N LYS A 50 23.74 8.98 7.19
CA LYS A 50 22.65 9.02 8.18
C LYS A 50 21.68 10.16 7.93
N GLN A 51 22.18 11.32 7.49
CA GLN A 51 21.33 12.46 7.16
C GLN A 51 20.45 12.15 5.95
N VAL A 52 21.02 11.53 4.91
CA VAL A 52 20.28 11.12 3.73
C VAL A 52 19.22 10.07 4.07
N TYR A 53 19.61 9.03 4.81
CA TYR A 53 18.69 8.00 5.28
C TYR A 53 17.52 8.60 6.07
N ASN A 54 17.80 9.41 7.10
CA ASN A 54 16.75 10.01 7.92
C ASN A 54 15.80 10.89 7.10
N LYS A 55 16.34 11.63 6.11
CA LYS A 55 15.53 12.47 5.24
C LYS A 55 14.60 11.62 4.39
N VAL A 56 15.13 10.65 3.65
CA VAL A 56 14.33 9.80 2.76
C VAL A 56 13.33 8.98 3.55
N HIS A 57 13.76 8.36 4.65
CA HIS A 57 12.89 7.59 5.53
C HIS A 57 11.73 8.43 6.07
N GLY A 58 11.99 9.68 6.50
CA GLY A 58 10.94 10.60 6.93
C GLY A 58 9.93 10.93 5.82
N LEU A 59 10.42 11.15 4.59
CA LEU A 59 9.53 11.42 3.45
C LEU A 59 8.64 10.22 3.12
N VAL A 60 9.22 9.02 3.08
CA VAL A 60 8.50 7.77 2.84
C VAL A 60 7.45 7.54 3.93
N GLN A 61 7.83 7.69 5.20
CA GLN A 61 6.91 7.48 6.31
C GLN A 61 5.73 8.47 6.30
N ASP A 62 5.96 9.74 5.96
CA ASP A 62 4.89 10.72 5.85
C ASP A 62 3.97 10.45 4.66
N MET A 63 4.52 9.96 3.54
CA MET A 63 3.73 9.52 2.40
C MET A 63 2.92 8.26 2.71
N GLU A 64 3.49 7.28 3.42
CA GLU A 64 2.76 6.08 3.85
C GLU A 64 1.57 6.45 4.74
N LYS A 65 1.78 7.31 5.74
CA LYS A 65 0.69 7.83 6.58
C LYS A 65 -0.37 8.54 5.77
N PHE A 66 0.02 9.32 4.76
CA PHE A 66 -0.94 9.96 3.87
C PHE A 66 -1.73 8.93 3.05
N LEU A 67 -1.08 7.90 2.52
CA LEU A 67 -1.75 6.83 1.77
C LEU A 67 -2.71 6.01 2.65
N ASP A 68 -2.44 5.91 3.96
CA ASP A 68 -3.30 5.18 4.90
C ASP A 68 -4.46 6.03 5.43
N THR A 69 -4.23 7.32 5.68
CA THR A 69 -5.19 8.19 6.39
C THR A 69 -5.81 9.29 5.54
N GLY A 70 -5.25 9.57 4.36
CA GLY A 70 -5.56 10.73 3.54
C GLY A 70 -5.09 12.07 4.11
N LYS A 71 -4.45 12.09 5.29
CA LYS A 71 -4.04 13.32 5.98
C LYS A 71 -2.61 13.71 5.62
N LYS A 72 -2.43 14.97 5.23
CA LYS A 72 -1.11 15.54 4.93
C LYS A 72 -0.33 15.82 6.21
N ALA A 73 0.93 15.40 6.26
CA ALA A 73 1.82 15.77 7.35
C ALA A 73 2.26 17.24 7.21
N ASN A 74 2.12 18.02 8.28
CA ASN A 74 2.52 19.43 8.31
C ASN A 74 4.05 19.62 8.24
N ASN A 75 4.81 18.61 8.66
CA ASN A 75 6.27 18.68 8.78
C ASN A 75 7.02 18.39 7.46
N SER A 76 6.30 17.94 6.43
CA SER A 76 6.85 17.55 5.13
C SER A 76 6.23 18.35 3.99
N ALA A 77 6.18 19.67 4.13
CA ALA A 77 5.69 20.60 3.11
C ALA A 77 6.33 20.35 1.73
N VAL A 78 7.62 19.98 1.70
CA VAL A 78 8.36 19.68 0.47
C VAL A 78 7.72 18.57 -0.39
N ILE A 79 7.03 17.60 0.22
CA ILE A 79 6.30 16.56 -0.51
C ILE A 79 5.10 17.15 -1.24
N TRP A 80 4.45 18.15 -0.65
CA TRP A 80 3.20 18.71 -1.19
C TRP A 80 3.45 19.88 -2.14
N GLU A 81 4.59 20.57 -1.98
CA GLU A 81 4.99 21.72 -2.78
C GLU A 81 5.75 21.33 -4.05
N ASN A 82 6.35 20.13 -4.10
CA ASN A 82 7.13 19.67 -5.24
C ASN A 82 6.55 18.37 -5.81
N GLU A 83 5.98 18.46 -7.01
CA GLU A 83 5.33 17.34 -7.69
C GLU A 83 6.30 16.20 -8.02
N GLU A 84 7.55 16.50 -8.35
CA GLU A 84 8.56 15.49 -8.65
C GLU A 84 8.89 14.66 -7.40
N ILE A 85 9.18 15.32 -6.27
CA ILE A 85 9.38 14.65 -4.97
C ILE A 85 8.13 13.88 -4.57
N HIS A 86 6.95 14.46 -4.73
CA HIS A 86 5.68 13.77 -4.46
C HIS A 86 5.58 12.45 -5.24
N SER A 87 5.80 12.52 -6.55
CA SER A 87 5.67 11.39 -7.46
C SER A 87 6.68 10.28 -7.14
N LEU A 88 7.93 10.64 -6.87
CA LEU A 88 9.01 9.69 -6.56
C LEU A 88 8.75 8.96 -5.24
N VAL A 89 8.42 9.71 -4.19
CA VAL A 89 8.14 9.11 -2.87
C VAL A 89 6.90 8.22 -2.95
N ARG A 90 5.85 8.67 -3.66
CA ARG A 90 4.65 7.84 -3.87
C ARG A 90 4.96 6.56 -4.64
N ALA A 91 5.77 6.64 -5.70
CA ALA A 91 6.18 5.47 -6.48
C ALA A 91 6.95 4.46 -5.62
N MET A 92 7.88 4.92 -4.79
CA MET A 92 8.60 4.06 -3.85
C MET A 92 7.64 3.38 -2.86
N CYS A 93 6.67 4.11 -2.30
CA CYS A 93 5.69 3.53 -1.37
C CYS A 93 4.81 2.47 -2.04
N VAL A 94 4.34 2.72 -3.27
CA VAL A 94 3.54 1.76 -4.04
C VAL A 94 4.34 0.50 -4.32
N LYS A 95 5.59 0.64 -4.83
CA LYS A 95 6.50 -0.50 -5.06
C LYS A 95 6.73 -1.32 -3.79
N SER A 96 6.91 -0.67 -2.62
CA SER A 96 7.05 -1.36 -1.34
C SER A 96 5.81 -2.18 -0.96
N ARG A 97 4.61 -1.63 -1.18
CA ARG A 97 3.34 -2.33 -0.90
C ARG A 97 3.13 -3.53 -1.82
N GLU A 98 3.39 -3.35 -3.11
CA GLU A 98 3.30 -4.42 -4.12
C GLU A 98 4.26 -5.56 -3.79
N LYS A 99 5.53 -5.23 -3.48
CA LYS A 99 6.53 -6.22 -3.13
C LYS A 99 6.17 -7.00 -1.87
N LYS A 100 5.75 -6.31 -0.81
CA LYS A 100 5.28 -6.94 0.43
C LYS A 100 4.09 -7.87 0.18
N ARG A 101 3.17 -7.49 -0.72
CA ARG A 101 2.03 -8.34 -1.11
C ARG A 101 2.50 -9.62 -1.82
N ASN A 102 3.46 -9.51 -2.72
CA ASN A 102 3.99 -10.66 -3.48
C ASN A 102 4.75 -11.62 -2.55
N GLU A 103 5.58 -11.11 -1.63
CA GLU A 103 6.29 -11.92 -0.63
C GLU A 103 5.32 -12.70 0.30
N ASN A 104 4.17 -12.10 0.63
CA ASN A 104 3.13 -12.76 1.42
C ASN A 104 2.35 -13.85 0.64
N GLN A 105 2.20 -13.71 -0.69
CA GLN A 105 1.53 -14.71 -1.52
C GLN A 105 2.41 -15.94 -1.79
N GLU A 106 3.72 -15.74 -1.98
CA GLU A 106 4.68 -16.84 -2.14
C GLU A 106 4.81 -17.70 -0.87
N THR A 107 4.62 -17.11 0.31
CA THR A 107 4.66 -17.83 1.59
C THR A 107 3.33 -18.50 1.95
N SER A 108 2.20 -17.92 1.54
CA SER A 108 0.86 -18.49 1.79
C SER A 108 0.53 -19.72 0.91
N SER A 109 1.20 -19.90 -0.23
CA SER A 109 0.97 -21.03 -1.13
C SER A 109 1.67 -22.35 -0.71
N ARG A 110 2.38 -22.36 0.42
CA ARG A 110 3.08 -23.55 0.95
C ARG A 110 2.36 -24.30 2.07
N MET A 111 1.12 -23.92 2.40
CA MET A 111 0.27 -24.65 3.37
C MET A 111 -1.09 -24.98 2.76
N SER A 112 -1.10 -25.73 1.66
CA SER A 112 -2.31 -26.45 1.24
C SER A 112 -1.88 -27.70 0.49
N ASP A 113 -1.45 -28.69 1.27
CA ASP A 113 -1.40 -30.06 0.80
C ASP A 113 -1.92 -30.94 1.94
N GLY A 114 -3.11 -31.49 1.74
CA GLY A 114 -3.90 -32.15 2.78
C GLY A 114 -5.35 -32.46 2.40
N ASP A 115 -5.54 -32.94 1.17
CA ASP A 115 -6.30 -34.15 0.80
C ASP A 115 -7.83 -34.29 1.03
N VAL A 116 -8.49 -34.84 -0.02
CA VAL A 116 -9.77 -35.61 -0.08
C VAL A 116 -11.10 -34.82 0.13
N GLU A 117 -12.19 -34.91 -0.66
CA GLU A 117 -12.68 -35.80 -1.72
C GLU A 117 -13.70 -35.06 -2.61
N MET A 118 -13.79 -35.44 -3.88
CA MET A 118 -14.89 -35.10 -4.77
C MET A 118 -16.11 -35.96 -4.42
N ASN A 119 -17.30 -35.37 -4.32
CA ASN A 119 -18.54 -36.12 -4.57
C ASN A 119 -19.45 -35.37 -5.55
N ILE A 120 -19.43 -35.88 -6.78
CA ILE A 120 -20.47 -35.75 -7.77
C ILE A 120 -21.50 -36.83 -7.44
N ASP A 121 -22.75 -36.44 -7.22
CA ASP A 121 -23.88 -37.34 -7.47
C ASP A 121 -24.99 -36.58 -8.18
N GLN A 122 -25.19 -36.98 -9.44
CA GLN A 122 -26.37 -36.74 -10.26
C GLN A 122 -27.50 -37.73 -9.86
N ILE A 123 -28.67 -37.55 -10.49
CA ILE A 123 -29.80 -38.50 -10.66
C ILE A 123 -30.91 -38.27 -9.58
N THR A 124 -32.20 -38.00 -9.85
CA THR A 124 -33.17 -38.46 -10.89
C THR A 124 -34.38 -37.50 -10.86
N VAL A 125 -34.82 -36.93 -11.99
CA VAL A 125 -36.00 -37.30 -12.85
C VAL A 125 -37.40 -36.99 -12.29
N SER A 126 -38.04 -36.05 -13.00
CA SER A 126 -39.45 -35.80 -13.35
C SER A 126 -40.62 -36.36 -12.54
N SER A 127 -41.60 -35.48 -12.29
CA SER A 127 -42.95 -35.70 -12.82
C SER A 127 -43.67 -34.38 -13.10
N GLU A 128 -44.42 -34.41 -14.20
CA GLU A 128 -45.08 -33.31 -14.90
C GLU A 128 -46.41 -32.94 -14.24
N GLU A 129 -46.82 -31.66 -14.25
CA GLU A 129 -48.13 -31.27 -14.79
C GLU A 129 -48.29 -29.76 -15.03
N SER A 130 -48.57 -29.48 -16.30
CA SER A 130 -49.17 -28.33 -17.00
C SER A 130 -49.92 -27.24 -16.21
N THR A 131 -49.64 -25.95 -16.51
CA THR A 131 -50.53 -25.09 -17.33
C THR A 131 -49.91 -23.69 -17.62
N ASN A 132 -49.91 -23.32 -18.91
CA ASN A 132 -49.71 -21.99 -19.49
C ASN A 132 -50.87 -21.05 -19.05
N GLN A 133 -50.86 -19.70 -19.03
CA GLN A 133 -50.09 -18.64 -19.68
C GLN A 133 -50.58 -17.27 -19.12
N ASN A 134 -49.74 -16.22 -19.23
CA ASN A 134 -50.07 -14.77 -19.25
C ASN A 134 -50.45 -14.07 -17.93
N ASP A 135 -49.60 -13.17 -17.42
CA ASP A 135 -49.81 -11.71 -17.60
C ASP A 135 -48.76 -10.83 -16.89
N THR A 136 -48.60 -9.66 -17.48
CA THR A 136 -47.60 -8.60 -17.25
C THR A 136 -47.72 -7.92 -15.88
N ASN A 137 -46.57 -7.74 -15.19
CA ASN A 137 -46.21 -6.74 -14.15
C ASN A 137 -45.55 -7.39 -12.92
N ARG A 138 -44.20 -7.36 -12.86
CA ARG A 138 -43.48 -7.72 -11.64
C ARG A 138 -42.81 -6.49 -11.01
N ASN A 139 -43.52 -5.97 -10.01
CA ASN A 139 -43.04 -5.09 -8.96
C ASN A 139 -41.69 -5.57 -8.41
N ILE A 140 -40.69 -4.69 -8.43
CA ILE A 140 -39.41 -4.87 -7.75
C ILE A 140 -39.63 -4.63 -6.24
N PRO A 141 -39.35 -5.59 -5.34
CA PRO A 141 -39.41 -5.35 -3.90
C PRO A 141 -38.24 -4.45 -3.48
N LYS A 142 -38.59 -3.27 -2.96
CA LYS A 142 -37.65 -2.31 -2.35
C LYS A 142 -37.34 -2.78 -0.92
N LEU A 143 -36.19 -3.39 -0.70
CA LEU A 143 -35.72 -3.74 0.64
C LEU A 143 -35.00 -2.53 1.25
N SER A 144 -35.67 -1.89 2.21
CA SER A 144 -35.12 -0.86 3.09
C SER A 144 -34.30 -1.52 4.20
N PHE A 145 -33.00 -1.28 4.23
CA PHE A 145 -32.12 -1.65 5.34
C PHE A 145 -32.08 -0.50 6.36
N THR A 146 -32.51 -0.76 7.58
CA THR A 146 -32.31 0.13 8.74
C THR A 146 -31.14 -0.39 9.57
N VAL A 147 -30.21 0.51 9.87
CA VAL A 147 -29.02 0.27 10.69
C VAL A 147 -29.37 0.61 12.13
N GLU A 148 -29.70 -0.37 12.95
CA GLU A 148 -29.73 -0.18 14.41
C GLU A 148 -29.59 -1.53 15.13
N GLU A 149 -28.86 -1.49 16.25
CA GLU A 149 -28.62 -2.55 17.23
C GLU A 149 -27.47 -3.53 16.95
N VAL A 150 -26.26 -2.98 17.00
CA VAL A 150 -25.04 -3.70 17.40
C VAL A 150 -24.71 -3.34 18.85
N ASN A 151 -24.49 -4.37 19.67
CA ASN A 151 -23.86 -4.44 21.01
C ASN A 151 -24.75 -4.35 22.26
N ASN A 152 -25.02 -5.53 22.84
CA ASN A 152 -24.62 -5.80 24.24
C ASN A 152 -24.60 -7.31 24.53
N VAL A 153 -23.42 -7.92 24.41
CA VAL A 153 -23.09 -9.17 25.11
C VAL A 153 -21.71 -8.98 25.73
N TYR A 154 -21.68 -8.35 26.90
CA TYR A 154 -20.59 -8.51 27.86
C TYR A 154 -21.08 -9.53 28.90
N ASN A 155 -20.55 -10.74 28.83
CA ASN A 155 -20.62 -11.73 29.89
C ASN A 155 -19.28 -11.71 30.62
N GLU A 156 -19.26 -11.16 31.83
CA GLU A 156 -18.71 -11.80 33.04
C GLU A 156 -19.26 -11.08 34.29
#